data_AF-A0AAF0C4B5-F1
#
_entry.id   AF-A0AAF0C4B5-F1
#
_cell.length_a   1.000
_cell.length_b   1.000
_cell.length_c   1.000
_cell.angle_alpha   90.00
_cell.angle_beta   90.00
_cell.angle_gamma   90.00
#
_symmetry.space_group_name_H-M   'P 1'
#
loop_
_entity.id
_entity.type
_entity.pdbx_description
1 polymer ?
#
loop_
_entity_poly.entity_id
_entity_poly.type
_entity_poly.pdbx_seq_one_letter_code
_entity_poly.pdbx_strand_id
1 'polypeptide(L)' 'MKQQVNTAILVIVALIIVSATLLHGSLADISIFHGLILHPVFLLAGLSLFACAKEQRKTRQ' A
#
# COMPACT_ATOMS: atom_id res chain seq x y z
N MET A 1 -5.41 21.83 -7.28
CA MET A 1 -5.06 21.50 -5.87
C MET A 1 -5.78 20.24 -5.36
N LYS A 2 -7.12 20.13 -5.49
CA LYS A 2 -7.93 18.98 -5.01
C LYS A 2 -7.40 17.58 -5.38
N GLN A 3 -6.94 17.41 -6.62
CA GLN A 3 -6.48 16.11 -7.11
C GLN A 3 -5.00 15.81 -6.78
N GLN A 4 -4.16 16.83 -6.53
CA GLN A 4 -2.81 16.65 -5.95
C GLN A 4 -2.90 16.16 -4.50
N VAL A 5 -3.86 16.70 -3.74
CA VAL A 5 -4.18 16.23 -2.38
C VAL A 5 -4.64 14.77 -2.42
N ASN A 6 -5.46 14.40 -3.39
CA ASN A 6 -5.93 13.01 -3.56
C ASN A 6 -4.76 12.04 -3.84
N THR A 7 -3.82 12.41 -4.71
CA THR A 7 -2.62 11.61 -4.98
C THR A 7 -1.73 11.47 -3.74
N ALA A 8 -1.58 12.54 -2.95
CA ALA A 8 -0.83 12.49 -1.69
C ALA A 8 -1.48 11.54 -0.67
N ILE A 9 -2.81 11.60 -0.54
CA ILE A 9 -3.58 10.68 0.32
C ILE A 9 -3.37 9.22 -0.12
N LEU A 10 -3.46 8.94 -1.42
CA LEU A 10 -3.23 7.61 -1.99
C LEU A 10 -1.84 7.05 -1.65
N VAL A 11 -0.79 7.89 -1.75
CA VAL A 11 0.58 7.49 -1.40
C VAL A 11 0.72 7.23 0.10
N ILE A 12 0.11 8.06 0.95
CA ILE A 12 0.13 7.87 2.40
C ILE A 12 -0.57 6.56 2.78
N VAL A 13 -1.75 6.28 2.22
CA VAL A 13 -2.49 5.04 2.46
C VAL A 13 -1.68 3.82 2.00
N ALA A 14 -1.05 3.89 0.82
CA ALA A 14 -0.16 2.83 0.34
C ALA A 14 1.00 2.55 1.29
N LEU A 15 1.66 3.61 1.79
CA LEU A 15 2.77 3.50 2.75
C LEU A 15 2.32 2.88 4.07
N ILE A 16 1.15 3.26 4.59
CA ILE A 16 0.58 2.69 5.81
C ILE A 16 0.34 1.19 5.63
N ILE A 17 -0.30 0.78 4.54
CA ILE A 17 -0.62 -0.63 4.27
C ILE A 17 0.65 -1.47 4.18
N VAL A 18 1.66 -1.01 3.42
CA VAL A 18 2.93 -1.74 3.28
C VAL A 18 3.66 -1.83 4.62
N SER A 19 3.78 -0.71 5.33
CA SER A 19 4.51 -0.67 6.61
C SER A 19 3.81 -1.52 7.69
N ALA A 20 2.49 -1.44 7.78
CA ALA A 20 1.70 -2.24 8.71
C ALA A 20 1.85 -3.74 8.42
N THR A 21 1.81 -4.13 7.13
CA THR A 21 1.99 -5.53 6.72
C THR A 21 3.39 -6.03 7.07
N LEU A 22 4.43 -5.23 6.86
CA LEU A 22 5.81 -5.62 7.20
C LEU A 22 6.04 -5.72 8.71
N LEU A 23 5.57 -4.72 9.48
CA LEU A 23 5.72 -4.70 10.93
C LEU A 23 4.90 -5.81 11.61
N HIS A 24 3.67 -6.03 11.17
CA HIS A 24 2.83 -7.10 11.71
C HIS A 24 3.46 -8.48 11.50
N GLY A 25 4.10 -8.69 10.33
CA GLY A 25 4.72 -9.97 10.00
C GLY A 25 6.06 -10.21 10.69
N SER A 26 6.67 -9.14 11.21
CA SER A 26 7.91 -9.24 11.98
C SER A 26 7.69 -9.39 13.49
N LEU A 27 6.50 -9.06 14.00
CA LEU A 27 6.24 -8.95 15.43
C LEU A 27 5.27 -10.00 15.99
N ALA A 28 4.48 -10.65 15.14
CA ALA A 28 3.49 -11.64 15.56
C ALA A 28 3.91 -13.05 15.08
N ASP A 29 3.70 -14.06 15.92
CA ASP A 29 3.65 -15.46 15.48
C ASP A 29 2.43 -15.62 14.56
N ILE A 30 2.68 -15.58 13.25
CA ILE A 30 1.64 -15.48 12.24
C ILE A 30 1.14 -16.87 11.87
N SER A 31 -0.19 -17.05 11.78
CA SER A 31 -0.73 -18.27 11.17
C SER A 31 -0.33 -18.35 9.70
N ILE A 32 -0.18 -19.57 9.18
CA ILE A 32 0.17 -19.82 7.77
C ILE A 32 -0.77 -19.07 6.81
N PHE A 33 -2.07 -18.98 7.15
CA PHE A 33 -3.06 -18.23 6.37
C PHE A 33 -2.76 -16.73 6.33
N HIS A 34 -2.41 -16.14 7.48
CA HIS A 34 -2.09 -14.71 7.54
C HIS A 34 -0.76 -14.39 6.83
N GLY A 35 0.26 -15.23 7.02
CA GLY A 35 1.57 -15.05 6.39
C GLY A 35 1.58 -15.28 4.88
N LEU A 36 0.83 -16.28 4.38
CA LEU A 36 0.84 -16.65 2.95
C LEU A 36 -0.25 -15.98 2.11
N ILE A 37 -1.37 -15.53 2.69
CA ILE A 37 -2.51 -15.00 1.92
C ILE A 37 -2.77 -13.54 2.27
N LEU A 38 -2.99 -13.20 3.54
CA LEU A 38 -3.31 -11.81 3.90
C LEU A 38 -2.15 -10.86 3.57
N HIS A 39 -0.93 -11.22 3.97
CA HIS A 39 0.23 -10.35 3.76
C HIS A 39 0.49 -10.05 2.29
N PRO A 40 0.58 -11.04 1.39
CA PRO A 40 0.76 -10.78 -0.04
C PRO A 40 -0.36 -9.93 -0.64
N VAL A 41 -1.61 -10.17 -0.26
CA VAL A 41 -2.77 -9.41 -0.77
C VAL A 41 -2.71 -7.95 -0.32
N PHE A 42 -2.43 -7.68 0.96
CA PHE A 42 -2.28 -6.31 1.45
C PHE A 42 -1.08 -5.60 0.82
N LEU A 43 0.03 -6.31 0.64
CA LEU A 43 1.24 -5.76 0.03
C LEU A 43 0.99 -5.42 -1.45
N LEU A 44 0.29 -6.29 -2.19
CA LEU A 44 -0.18 -6.02 -3.55
C LEU A 44 -1.13 -4.83 -3.61
N ALA A 45 -2.06 -4.70 -2.66
CA ALA A 45 -2.98 -3.57 -2.60
C ALA A 45 -2.24 -2.24 -2.37
N GLY A 46 -1.29 -2.21 -1.44
CA GLY A 46 -0.44 -1.04 -1.19
C GLY A 46 0.40 -0.66 -2.42
N LEU A 47 1.07 -1.62 -3.06
CA LEU A 47 1.84 -1.38 -4.28
C LEU A 47 0.96 -0.91 -5.46
N SER A 48 -0.25 -1.46 -5.59
CA SER A 48 -1.20 -1.07 -6.63
C SER A 48 -1.68 0.37 -6.45
N LEU A 49 -1.97 0.77 -5.20
CA LEU A 49 -2.32 2.16 -4.88
C LEU A 49 -1.17 3.12 -5.18
N PHE A 50 0.07 2.72 -4.87
CA PHE A 50 1.26 3.52 -5.20
C PHE A 50 1.47 3.65 -6.72
N ALA A 51 1.32 2.55 -7.47
CA ALA A 51 1.41 2.57 -8.92
C ALA A 51 0.31 3.43 -9.56
N CYS A 52 -0.92 3.35 -9.05
CA CYS A 52 -2.04 4.20 -9.48
C CYS A 52 -1.74 5.69 -9.22
N ALA A 53 -1.22 6.03 -8.04
CA ALA A 53 -0.83 7.40 -7.72
C ALA A 53 0.29 7.93 -8.64
N LYS A 54 1.26 7.07 -8.99
CA LYS A 54 2.34 7.40 -9.91
C LYS A 54 1.81 7.63 -11.33
N GLU A 55 0.90 6.79 -11.82
CA GLU A 55 0.29 6.95 -13.15
C GLU A 55 -0.52 8.24 -13.23
N GLN A 56 -1.35 8.53 -12.22
CA GLN A 56 -2.09 9.79 -12.14
C GLN A 56 -1.20 11.04 -12.14
N ARG A 57 0.04 10.94 -11.63
CA ARG A 57 1.03 12.00 -11.71
C ARG A 57 1.66 12.11 -13.11
N LYS A 58 1.90 10.99 -13.79
CA LYS A 58 2.52 10.93 -15.12
C LYS A 58 1.59 11.47 -16.21
N THR A 59 0.29 11.13 -16.19
CA THR A 59 -0.71 11.66 -17.14
C THR A 59 -0.90 13.18 -17.03
N ARG A 60 -0.26 13.84 -16.06
CA ARG A 60 -0.35 15.29 -15.81
C ARG A 60 0.89 16.08 -16.27
N GLN A 61 1.97 15.42 -16.65
CA GLN A 61 3.15 16.05 -17.26
C GLN A 61 3.02 16.05 -18.78
#